data_AF-A4CBB9-F1
#
_entry.id   AF-A4CBB9-F1
#
_cell.length_a   1.000
_cell.length_b   1.000
_cell.length_c   1.000
_cell.angle_alpha   90.00
_cell.angle_beta   90.00
_cell.angle_gamma   90.00
#
_symmetry.space_group_name_H-M   'P 1'
#
loop_
_entity.id
_entity.type
_entity.pdbx_description
1 polymer ?
#
loop_
_entity_poly.entity_id
_entity_poly.type
_entity_poly.pdbx_seq_one_letter_code
_entity_poly.pdbx_strand_id
1 'polypeptide(L)' 'MLTCDLRAFVCPQLFVLFKYQLKQVDFTKQSIEFTLLAQSDSADIERYLTANHFVYQITLTNKLKTIFVMEQGRRV' A
#
# COMPACT_ATOMS: atom_id res chain seq x y z
N MET A 1 11.10 5.58 -7.10
CA MET A 1 10.39 4.71 -6.15
C MET A 1 10.18 5.50 -4.87
N LEU A 2 8.93 5.65 -4.44
CA LEU A 2 8.59 6.29 -3.16
C LEU A 2 8.53 5.24 -2.04
N THR A 3 8.84 5.65 -0.82
CA THR A 3 8.68 4.82 0.38
C THR A 3 7.83 5.55 1.40
N CYS A 4 6.95 4.83 2.08
CA CYS A 4 6.06 5.37 3.10
C CYS A 4 6.03 4.46 4.32
N ASP A 5 6.50 4.99 5.44
CA ASP A 5 6.46 4.29 6.73
C ASP A 5 5.11 4.54 7.40
N LEU A 6 4.33 3.48 7.58
CA LEU A 6 3.03 3.48 8.23
C LEU A 6 3.02 2.75 9.58
N ARG A 7 4.19 2.34 10.09
CA ARG A 7 4.30 1.52 11.32
C ARG A 7 3.74 2.21 12.57
N ALA A 8 3.68 3.54 12.59
CA ALA A 8 3.18 4.32 13.72
C ALA A 8 1.65 4.46 13.76
N PHE A 9 0.93 3.95 12.74
CA PHE A 9 -0.50 4.18 12.60
C PHE A 9 -1.30 2.88 12.76
N VAL A 10 -2.52 3.01 13.24
CA VAL A 10 -3.51 1.92 13.34
C VAL A 10 -4.75 2.27 12.55
N CYS A 11 -5.61 1.30 12.27
CA CYS A 11 -6.89 1.57 11.63
C CYS A 11 -7.77 2.48 12.51
N PRO A 12 -8.47 3.48 11.93
CA PRO A 12 -8.63 3.73 10.48
C PRO A 12 -7.53 4.63 9.87
N GLN A 13 -6.69 5.27 10.68
CA GLN A 13 -5.68 6.25 10.23
C GLN A 13 -4.69 5.63 9.23
N LEU A 14 -4.26 4.39 9.48
CA LEU A 14 -3.40 3.61 8.59
C LEU A 14 -3.98 3.54 7.17
N PHE A 15 -5.26 3.20 7.02
CA PHE A 15 -5.91 3.09 5.73
C PHE A 15 -6.08 4.45 5.03
N VAL A 16 -6.43 5.48 5.80
CA VAL A 16 -6.59 6.85 5.28
C VAL A 16 -5.26 7.38 4.72
N LEU A 17 -4.17 7.22 5.47
CA LEU A 17 -2.84 7.67 5.06
C LEU A 17 -2.32 6.85 3.87
N PHE A 18 -2.50 5.53 3.89
CA PHE A 18 -2.20 4.68 2.74
C PHE A 18 -2.87 5.21 1.46
N LYS A 19 -4.19 5.45 1.51
CA LYS A 19 -4.96 5.90 0.35
C LYS A 19 -4.55 7.31 -0.11
N TYR A 20 -4.26 8.21 0.83
CA TYR A 20 -3.78 9.56 0.52
C TYR A 20 -2.44 9.52 -0.22
N GLN A 21 -1.48 8.73 0.27
CA GLN A 21 -0.16 8.61 -0.36
C GLN A 21 -0.25 7.92 -1.72
N LEU A 22 -1.02 6.84 -1.83
CA LEU A 22 -1.22 6.13 -3.09
C LEU A 22 -1.76 7.03 -4.21
N LYS A 23 -2.68 7.94 -3.90
CA LYS A 23 -3.29 8.87 -4.86
C LYS A 23 -2.32 9.92 -5.41
N GLN A 24 -1.21 10.18 -4.73
CA GLN A 24 -0.22 11.15 -5.17
C GLN A 24 0.83 10.54 -6.12
N VAL A 25 0.79 9.21 -6.31
CA VAL A 25 1.79 8.50 -7.11
C VAL A 25 1.42 8.57 -8.60
N ASP A 26 2.33 9.14 -9.39
CA ASP A 26 2.32 8.98 -10.85
C ASP A 26 2.95 7.64 -11.23
N PHE A 27 2.10 6.60 -11.37
CA PHE A 27 2.51 5.24 -11.69
C PHE A 27 3.14 5.08 -13.08
N THR A 28 3.10 6.11 -13.94
CA THR A 28 3.86 6.10 -15.21
C THR A 28 5.35 6.39 -15.01
N LYS A 29 5.72 6.94 -13.85
CA LYS A 29 7.10 7.35 -13.53
C LYS A 29 7.70 6.57 -12.38
N GLN A 30 6.88 6.12 -11.42
CA GLN A 30 7.40 5.51 -10.20
C GLN A 30 6.40 4.60 -9.49
N SER A 31 6.94 3.59 -8.81
CA SER A 31 6.26 2.74 -7.84
C SER A 31 6.33 3.33 -6.42
N ILE A 32 5.53 2.75 -5.50
CA ILE A 32 5.53 3.09 -4.08
C ILE A 32 5.59 1.84 -3.20
N GLU A 33 6.33 1.92 -2.10
CA GLU A 33 6.42 0.90 -1.07
C GLU A 33 5.85 1.42 0.26
N PHE A 34 5.00 0.63 0.91
CA PHE A 34 4.46 0.90 2.24
C PHE A 34 5.00 -0.09 3.25
N THR A 35 5.51 0.40 4.38
CA THR A 35 5.94 -0.44 5.50
C THR A 35 4.94 -0.37 6.64
N LEU A 36 4.46 -1.52 7.10
CA LEU A 36 3.52 -1.66 8.21
C LEU A 36 4.10 -2.65 9.25
N LEU A 37 3.57 -2.64 10.46
CA LEU A 37 3.85 -3.72 11.42
C LEU A 37 3.17 -5.01 10.94
N ALA A 38 3.82 -6.16 11.09
CA ALA A 38 3.31 -7.46 10.63
C ALA A 38 1.92 -7.81 11.20
N GLN A 39 1.66 -7.38 12.44
CA GLN A 39 0.39 -7.59 13.15
C GLN A 39 -0.71 -6.58 12.79
N SER A 40 -0.42 -5.58 11.94
CA SER A 40 -1.43 -4.59 11.53
C SER A 40 -2.45 -5.24 10.62
N ASP A 41 -3.74 -4.97 10.85
CA ASP A 41 -4.78 -5.35 9.90
C ASP A 41 -4.65 -4.50 8.63
N SER A 42 -4.34 -5.14 7.51
CA SER A 42 -4.27 -4.53 6.18
C SER A 42 -5.31 -5.10 5.21
N ALA A 43 -6.34 -5.80 5.70
CA ALA A 43 -7.35 -6.42 4.83
C ALA A 43 -8.11 -5.37 3.99
N ASP A 44 -8.33 -4.17 4.54
CA ASP A 44 -8.91 -3.05 3.78
C ASP A 44 -7.99 -2.52 2.69
N ILE A 45 -6.67 -2.51 2.93
CA ILE A 45 -5.67 -2.10 1.92
C ILE A 45 -5.71 -3.06 0.74
N GLU A 46 -5.64 -4.36 1.01
CA GLU A 46 -5.62 -5.40 -0.03
C GLU A 46 -6.91 -5.37 -0.85
N ARG A 47 -8.07 -5.33 -0.18
CA ARG A 47 -9.37 -5.19 -0.86
C ARG A 47 -9.43 -3.94 -1.73
N TYR A 48 -8.92 -2.82 -1.26
CA TYR A 48 -8.86 -1.58 -2.04
C TYR A 48 -7.95 -1.71 -3.27
N LEU A 49 -6.77 -2.31 -3.11
CA LEU A 49 -5.83 -2.50 -4.22
C LEU A 49 -6.42 -3.41 -5.30
N THR A 50 -7.00 -4.55 -4.91
CA THR A 50 -7.67 -5.48 -5.84
C THR A 50 -8.84 -4.80 -6.54
N ALA A 51 -9.73 -4.13 -5.81
CA ALA A 51 -10.93 -3.49 -6.39
C ALA A 51 -10.59 -2.36 -7.38
N ASN A 52 -9.41 -1.75 -7.26
CA ASN A 52 -8.93 -0.70 -8.14
C ASN A 52 -7.87 -1.19 -9.15
N HIS A 53 -7.72 -2.50 -9.29
CA HIS A 53 -6.85 -3.15 -10.29
C HIS A 53 -5.39 -2.73 -10.18
N PHE A 54 -4.88 -2.49 -8.97
CA PHE A 54 -3.46 -2.25 -8.76
C PHE A 54 -2.68 -3.56 -8.87
N VAL A 55 -1.50 -3.49 -9.47
CA VAL A 55 -0.51 -4.58 -9.45
C VAL A 55 0.41 -4.34 -8.27
N TYR A 56 0.41 -5.28 -7.31
CA TYR A 56 1.15 -5.15 -6.07
C TYR A 56 1.73 -6.47 -5.60
N GLN A 57 2.75 -6.38 -4.76
CA GLN A 57 3.37 -7.51 -4.06
C GLN A 57 3.38 -7.24 -2.56
N ILE A 58 3.27 -8.31 -1.78
CA ILE A 58 3.33 -8.25 -0.33
C ILE A 58 4.47 -9.14 0.14
N THR A 59 5.34 -8.57 0.96
CA THR A 59 6.41 -9.29 1.64
C THR A 59 6.17 -9.23 3.14
N LEU A 60 6.24 -10.38 3.80
CA LEU A 60 6.11 -10.49 5.25
C LEU A 60 7.44 -10.94 5.85
N THR A 61 7.87 -10.23 6.88
CA THR A 61 9.01 -10.59 7.73
C THR A 61 8.53 -10.71 9.17
N ASN A 62 9.37 -11.21 10.09
CA ASN A 62 8.98 -11.45 11.49
C ASN A 62 8.34 -10.25 12.21
N LYS A 63 8.62 -9.00 11.78
CA LYS A 63 8.09 -7.80 12.44
C LYS A 63 7.35 -6.85 11.48
N LEU A 64 7.59 -6.97 10.18
CA LEU A 64 7.12 -5.98 9.21
C LEU A 64 6.38 -6.65 8.06
N LYS A 65 5.32 -5.98 7.62
CA LYS A 65 4.63 -6.24 6.36
C LYS A 65 4.96 -5.10 5.40
N THR A 66 5.42 -5.43 4.21
CA THR A 66 5.73 -4.46 3.17
C THR A 66 4.77 -4.67 2.00
N ILE A 67 4.15 -3.59 1.53
CA ILE A 67 3.24 -3.61 0.37
C ILE A 67 3.87 -2.75 -0.72
N PHE A 68 4.31 -3.39 -1.79
CA PHE A 68 4.92 -2.74 -2.95
C PHE A 68 3.90 -2.62 -4.08
N VAL A 69 3.53 -1.40 -4.46
CA VAL A 69 2.56 -1.13 -5.53
C VAL A 69 3.31 -0.61 -6.75
N MET A 70 3.21 -1.36 -7.85
CA MET A 70 4.00 -1.15 -9.07
C MET A 70 3.29 -0.24 -10.05
N GLU A 71 2.02 -0.54 -10.33
CA GLU A 71 1.22 0.17 -11.32
C GLU A 71 -0.27 0.06 -11.02
N GLN A 72 -1.05 0.96 -11.63
CA GLN A 72 -2.50 0.88 -11.63
C GLN A 72 -2.97 0.37 -12.99
N GLY A 73 -3.61 -0.81 -13.01
CA GLY A 73 -4.27 -1.34 -14.19
C GLY A 73 -5.32 -0.36 -14.71
N ARG A 74 -5.48 -0.29 -16.03
CA ARG A 74 -6.55 0.49 -16.64
C ARG A 74 -7.90 -0.14 -16.27
N ARG A 75 -8.83 0.67 -15.76
CA ARG A 75 -10.26 0.31 -15.79
C ARG A 75 -10.64 0.17 -17.25
N VAL A 76 -10.86 -1.07 -17.71
CA VAL A 76 -11.41 -1.38 -19.03
C VAL A 76 -12.89 -1.01 -19.04
#